data_AF-A0AAD4HGB5-F1
#
_entry.id   AF-A0AAD4HGB5-F1
#
_cell.length_a   1.000
_cell.length_b   1.000
_cell.length_c   1.000
_cell.angle_alpha   90.00
_cell.angle_beta   90.00
_cell.angle_gamma   90.00
#
_symmetry.space_group_name_H-M   'P 1'
#
loop_
_entity.id
_entity.type
_entity.pdbx_description
1 polymer ?
#
loop_
_entity_poly.entity_id
_entity_poly.type
_entity_poly.pdbx_seq_one_letter_code
_entity_poly.pdbx_strand_id
1 'polypeptide(L)'
;GSFYILVLAAGLELRKTIAEVGGHIFSEVGQMLRRPETSSTPTLITGSIIPTIAWIRSAMPMSLEKLFCPSFIERAGIGEILDCTDMALTDKVFGAFQQK
;
A
#
# COMPACT_ATOMS: atom_id res chain seq x y z
N GLY A 1 -3.50 -0.89 -2.55
CA GLY A 1 -3.67 0.35 -1.76
C GLY A 1 -2.41 0.74 -1.03
N SER A 2 -1.54 -0.21 -0.71
CA SER A 2 -0.36 -0.02 0.12
C SER A 2 0.66 0.98 -0.46
N PHE A 3 0.78 1.09 -1.79
CA PHE A 3 1.61 2.13 -2.41
C PHE A 3 1.14 3.56 -2.05
N TYR A 4 -0.17 3.81 -2.05
CA TYR A 4 -0.71 5.11 -1.64
C TYR A 4 -0.48 5.40 -0.15
N ILE A 5 -0.48 4.35 0.68
CA ILE A 5 -0.13 4.46 2.10
C ILE A 5 1.36 4.81 2.26
N LEU A 6 2.24 4.20 1.47
CA LEU A 6 3.66 4.54 1.48
C LEU A 6 3.90 5.97 1.00
N VAL A 7 3.17 6.42 -0.02
CA VAL A 7 3.22 7.83 -0.48
C VAL A 7 2.76 8.78 0.62
N LEU A 8 1.65 8.47 1.30
CA LEU A 8 1.18 9.24 2.45
C LEU A 8 2.21 9.28 3.58
N ALA A 9 2.76 8.12 3.95
CA ALA A 9 3.80 8.01 4.98
C ALA A 9 5.06 8.81 4.62
N ALA A 10 5.47 8.76 3.35
CA ALA A 10 6.61 9.50 2.86
C ALA A 10 6.36 11.01 2.83
N GLY A 11 5.18 11.45 2.36
CA GLY A 11 4.80 12.85 2.25
C GLY A 11 4.50 13.52 3.60
N LEU A 12 4.05 12.76 4.59
CA LEU A 12 3.84 13.22 5.97
C LEU A 12 5.10 13.06 6.85
N GLU A 13 6.23 12.67 6.26
CA GLU A 13 7.51 12.45 6.94
C GLU A 13 7.44 11.46 8.12
N LEU A 14 6.48 10.53 8.09
CA LEU A 14 6.21 9.58 9.18
C LEU A 14 7.26 8.48 9.31
N ARG A 15 8.35 8.52 8.54
CA ARG A 15 9.36 7.45 8.46
C ARG A 15 9.96 7.12 9.83
N LYS A 16 10.25 8.13 10.65
CA LYS A 16 10.82 7.94 11.99
C LYS A 16 9.80 7.30 12.94
N THR A 17 8.59 7.85 12.98
CA THR A 17 7.48 7.29 13.75
C THR A 17 7.17 5.85 13.34
N ILE A 18 7.24 5.54 12.05
CA ILE A 18 7.01 4.20 11.52
C ILE A 18 8.14 3.25 11.94
N ALA A 19 9.39 3.68 11.93
CA ALA A 19 10.52 2.87 12.36
C ALA A 19 10.50 2.53 13.86
N GLU A 20 9.90 3.41 14.68
CA GLU A 20 9.75 3.23 16.12
C GLU A 20 8.58 2.30 16.49
N VAL A 21 7.63 2.10 15.56
CA VAL A 21 6.47 1.23 15.75
C VAL A 21 6.84 -0.22 15.43
N GLY A 22 6.55 -1.13 16.36
CA GLY A 22 6.86 -2.55 16.20
C GLY A 22 6.12 -3.18 15.00
N GLY A 23 6.78 -4.12 14.32
CA GLY A 23 6.27 -4.75 13.08
C GLY A 23 4.87 -5.39 13.18
N HIS A 24 4.47 -5.84 14.37
CA HIS A 24 3.13 -6.38 14.63
C HIS A 24 2.01 -5.36 14.35
N ILE A 25 2.24 -4.09 14.71
CA ILE A 25 1.25 -3.02 14.56
C ILE A 25 0.97 -2.75 13.08
N PHE A 26 1.98 -2.82 12.22
CA PHE A 26 1.79 -2.67 10.77
C PHE A 26 0.99 -3.81 10.15
N SER A 27 1.18 -5.03 10.66
CA SER A 27 0.39 -6.19 10.23
C SER A 27 -1.09 -5.98 10.56
N GLU A 28 -1.41 -5.56 11.79
CA GLU A 28 -2.78 -5.30 12.22
C GLU A 28 -3.42 -4.14 11.45
N VAL A 29 -2.73 -3.01 11.31
CA VAL A 29 -3.22 -1.87 10.53
C VAL A 29 -3.43 -2.26 9.06
N GLY A 30 -2.52 -3.06 8.50
CA GLY A 30 -2.66 -3.60 7.15
C GLY A 30 -3.88 -4.53 7.00
N GLN A 31 -4.24 -5.30 8.03
CA GLN A 31 -5.46 -6.12 8.03
C GLN A 31 -6.72 -5.26 8.12
N MET A 32 -6.73 -4.24 8.98
CA MET A 32 -7.84 -3.29 9.13
C MET A 32 -8.12 -2.53 7.83
N LEU A 33 -7.07 -2.17 7.09
CA LEU A 33 -7.19 -1.54 5.77
C LEU A 33 -7.66 -2.49 4.68
N ARG A 34 -7.33 -3.79 4.78
CA ARG A 34 -7.75 -4.85 3.84
C ARG A 34 -9.21 -5.24 4.04
N ARG A 35 -9.67 -5.29 5.30
CA ARG A 35 -10.99 -5.81 5.70
C ARG A 35 -11.64 -4.86 6.73
N PRO A 36 -11.97 -3.62 6.31
CA PRO A 36 -12.49 -2.59 7.21
C PRO A 36 -13.87 -2.93 7.81
N GLU A 37 -14.63 -3.84 7.19
CA GLU A 37 -15.92 -4.35 7.68
C GLU A 37 -15.82 -5.18 8.97
N THR A 38 -14.61 -5.45 9.46
CA THR A 38 -14.41 -6.05 10.78
C THR A 38 -14.78 -5.05 11.88
N SER A 39 -15.62 -5.48 12.83
CA SER A 39 -16.18 -4.62 13.89
C SER A 39 -15.13 -4.00 14.82
N SER A 40 -13.87 -4.43 14.73
CA SER A 40 -12.73 -3.88 15.48
C SER A 40 -11.94 -2.82 14.71
N THR A 41 -12.25 -2.52 13.46
CA THR A 41 -11.53 -1.49 12.69
C THR A 41 -11.88 -0.09 13.21
N PRO A 42 -10.89 0.72 13.64
CA PRO A 42 -11.14 2.07 14.15
C PRO A 42 -11.84 2.97 13.13
N THR A 43 -12.75 3.84 13.61
CA THR A 43 -13.44 4.85 12.80
C THR A 43 -12.48 5.79 12.06
N LEU A 44 -11.28 6.02 12.60
CA LEU A 44 -10.25 6.79 11.91
C LEU A 44 -9.84 6.15 10.57
N ILE A 45 -9.76 4.83 10.53
CA ILE A 45 -9.37 4.10 9.32
C ILE A 45 -10.48 4.18 8.28
N THR A 46 -11.73 3.86 8.68
CA THR A 46 -12.87 3.82 7.76
C THR A 46 -13.39 5.21 7.37
N GLY A 47 -13.36 6.16 8.29
CA GLY A 47 -13.89 7.52 8.10
C GLY A 47 -12.92 8.51 7.49
N SER A 48 -11.60 8.29 7.61
CA SER A 48 -10.59 9.25 7.15
C SER A 48 -9.54 8.64 6.25
N ILE A 49 -8.86 7.58 6.68
CA ILE A 49 -7.70 7.04 5.95
C ILE A 49 -8.13 6.42 4.62
N ILE A 50 -9.13 5.53 4.61
CA ILE A 50 -9.64 4.90 3.39
C ILE A 50 -10.18 5.93 2.39
N PRO A 51 -11.07 6.88 2.79
CA PRO A 51 -11.52 7.95 1.90
C PRO A 51 -10.39 8.81 1.35
N THR A 52 -9.39 9.14 2.17
CA THR A 52 -8.23 9.92 1.73
C THR A 52 -7.43 9.17 0.67
N ILE A 53 -7.16 7.88 0.87
CA ILE A 53 -6.48 7.04 -0.13
C ILE A 53 -7.30 6.97 -1.43
N ALA A 54 -8.63 6.80 -1.32
CA ALA A 54 -9.50 6.78 -2.48
C ALA A 54 -9.49 8.11 -3.25
N TRP A 55 -9.46 9.23 -2.55
CA TRP A 55 -9.34 10.56 -3.15
C TRP A 55 -7.98 10.76 -3.84
N ILE A 56 -6.87 10.43 -3.16
CA ILE A 56 -5.52 10.53 -3.73
C ILE A 56 -5.41 9.66 -4.98
N ARG A 57 -5.99 8.45 -4.96
CA ARG A 57 -6.05 7.57 -6.14
C ARG A 57 -6.76 8.25 -7.31
N SER A 58 -7.93 8.85 -7.05
CA SER A 58 -8.70 9.52 -8.09
C SER A 58 -7.98 10.75 -8.66
N ALA A 59 -7.27 11.50 -7.82
CA ALA A 59 -6.56 12.70 -8.22
C ALA A 59 -5.21 12.38 -8.87
N MET A 60 -4.54 11.31 -8.44
CA MET A 60 -3.19 10.93 -8.82
C MET A 60 -3.09 9.41 -9.03
N PRO A 61 -3.55 8.89 -10.19
CA PRO A 61 -3.42 7.48 -10.52
C PRO A 61 -1.93 7.11 -10.70
N MET A 62 -1.46 6.17 -9.90
CA MET A 62 -0.11 5.62 -10.00
C MET A 62 -0.16 4.32 -10.80
N SER A 63 0.71 4.21 -11.81
CA SER A 63 0.96 2.96 -12.54
C SER A 63 2.30 2.38 -12.09
N LEU A 64 2.32 1.09 -11.77
CA LEU A 64 3.57 0.41 -11.38
C LEU A 64 4.54 0.27 -12.54
N GLU A 65 4.07 0.32 -13.80
CA GLU A 65 4.92 0.37 -15.00
C GLU A 65 5.84 1.60 -15.02
N LYS A 66 5.39 2.69 -14.40
CA LYS A 66 6.18 3.91 -14.27
C LYS A 66 7.09 3.90 -13.04
N LEU A 67 6.83 3.00 -12.08
CA LEU A 67 7.57 2.91 -10.83
C LEU A 67 8.68 1.86 -10.88
N PHE A 68 8.54 0.83 -11.71
CA PHE A 68 9.48 -0.28 -11.80
C PHE A 68 9.90 -0.55 -13.25
N CYS A 69 11.14 -1.03 -13.43
CA CYS A 69 11.63 -1.39 -14.76
C CYS A 69 10.90 -2.63 -15.30
N PRO A 70 10.78 -2.77 -16.64
CA PRO A 70 10.06 -3.90 -17.26
C PRO A 70 10.57 -5.28 -16.80
N SER A 71 11.89 -5.43 -16.62
CA SER A 71 12.51 -6.68 -16.18
C SER A 71 12.16 -7.06 -14.73
N PHE A 72 11.79 -6.09 -13.89
CA PHE A 72 11.26 -6.39 -12.55
C PHE A 72 9.81 -6.85 -12.63
N ILE A 73 8.99 -6.18 -13.45
CA ILE A 73 7.56 -6.49 -13.62
C ILE A 73 7.38 -7.90 -14.19
N GLU A 74 8.17 -8.26 -15.19
CA GLU A 74 8.18 -9.60 -15.79
C GLU A 74 8.54 -10.68 -14.76
N ARG A 75 9.62 -10.48 -13.99
CA ARG A 75 10.04 -11.42 -12.94
C ARG A 75 9.03 -11.56 -11.82
N ALA A 76 8.34 -10.47 -11.47
CA ALA A 76 7.31 -10.47 -10.45
C ALA A 76 5.98 -11.06 -10.95
N GLY A 77 5.88 -11.43 -12.23
CA GLY A 77 4.71 -12.09 -12.82
C GLY A 77 3.47 -11.19 -12.83
N ILE A 78 3.66 -9.90 -13.12
CA ILE A 78 2.61 -8.89 -13.07
C ILE A 78 2.32 -8.39 -14.48
N GLY A 79 1.04 -8.37 -14.89
CA GLY A 79 0.61 -7.97 -16.24
C GLY A 79 0.66 -6.46 -16.49
N GLU A 80 0.26 -6.03 -17.70
CA GLU A 80 0.36 -4.64 -18.20
C GLU A 80 -0.62 -3.63 -17.54
N ILE A 81 -1.66 -4.09 -16.84
CA ILE A 81 -2.60 -3.20 -16.14
C ILE A 81 -2.38 -3.33 -14.64
N LEU A 82 -1.59 -2.40 -14.12
CA LEU A 82 -1.09 -2.39 -12.75
C LEU A 82 -1.78 -1.32 -11.90
N ASP A 83 -2.96 -1.64 -11.41
CA ASP A 83 -3.63 -0.79 -10.43
C ASP A 83 -2.93 -0.94 -9.07
N CYS A 84 -2.25 0.11 -8.61
CA CYS A 84 -1.63 0.19 -7.27
C CYS A 84 -2.63 -0.02 -6.12
N THR A 85 -3.92 -0.07 -6.40
CA THR A 85 -4.96 -0.39 -5.43
C THR A 85 -5.16 -1.88 -5.21
N ASP A 86 -4.80 -2.74 -6.17
CA ASP A 86 -4.85 -4.19 -5.99
C ASP A 86 -3.80 -4.61 -4.95
N MET A 87 -4.30 -5.06 -3.81
CA MET A 87 -3.47 -5.48 -2.68
C MET A 87 -2.78 -6.82 -2.96
N ALA A 88 -3.39 -7.75 -3.69
CA ALA A 88 -2.77 -9.01 -4.05
C ALA A 88 -1.60 -8.77 -5.01
N LEU A 89 -1.78 -7.85 -5.95
CA LEU A 89 -0.75 -7.43 -6.88
C LEU A 89 0.39 -6.68 -6.18
N THR A 90 0.04 -5.82 -5.22
CA THR A 90 1.02 -5.13 -4.37
C THR A 90 1.83 -6.12 -3.51
N ASP A 91 1.19 -7.17 -2.98
CA ASP A 91 1.85 -8.22 -2.20
C ASP A 91 2.81 -9.05 -3.08
N LYS A 92 2.48 -9.30 -4.35
CA LYS A 92 3.42 -9.91 -5.32
C LYS A 92 4.65 -9.04 -5.55
N VAL A 93 4.46 -7.73 -5.72
CA VAL A 93 5.57 -6.77 -5.87
C VAL A 93 6.48 -6.81 -4.64
N PHE A 94 5.93 -6.70 -3.43
CA PHE A 94 6.72 -6.75 -2.20
C PHE A 94 7.38 -8.11 -1.95
N GLY A 95 6.74 -9.21 -2.34
CA GLY A 95 7.34 -10.55 -2.30
C GLY A 95 8.55 -10.69 -3.25
N ALA A 96 8.49 -10.06 -4.42
CA ALA A 96 9.59 -10.03 -5.37
C ALA A 96 10.80 -9.19 -4.88
N PHE A 97 10.60 -8.31 -3.89
CA PHE A 97 11.66 -7.54 -3.25
C PHE A 97 12.51 -8.34 -2.26
N GLN A 98 12.24 -9.63 -2.01
CA GLN A 98 13.06 -10.44 -1.11
C GLN A 98 14.55 -10.37 -1.47
N GLN A 99 15.28 -9.63 -0.64
CA GLN A 99 16.73 -9.50 -0.69
C GLN A 99 17.35 -10.80 -0.19
N LYS A 100 18.29 -11.33 -0.97
CA LYS A 100 19.27 -12.30 -0.46
C LYS A 100 20.08 -11.69 0.67
#